data_AF-A0A537HEZ7-F1
#
_entry.id   AF-A0A537HEZ7-F1
#
_cell.length_a   1.000
_cell.length_b   1.000
_cell.length_c   1.000
_cell.angle_alpha   90.00
_cell.angle_beta   90.00
_cell.angle_gamma   90.00
#
_symmetry.space_group_name_H-M   'P 1'
#
loop_
_entity.id
_entity.type
_entity.pdbx_description
1 polymer ?
#
loop_
_entity_poly.entity_id
_entity_poly.type
_entity_poly.pdbx_seq_one_letter_code
_entity_poly.pdbx_strand_id
1 'polypeptide(L)' 'MLLEDGFENIVGLDPSVHLVRFARSRLGHRFCPVVGVAENLPFRPGSLGAVITCFSLRDVVNLDLSLDEFAHATRRGGA' A
#
# COMPACT_ATOMS: atom_id res chain seq x y z
N MET A 1 -5.84 -14.58 -3.62
CA MET A 1 -5.75 -13.29 -2.89
C MET A 1 -4.39 -13.27 -2.20
N LEU A 2 -3.66 -12.15 -2.12
CA LEU A 2 -2.26 -12.13 -1.62
C LEU A 2 -2.00 -12.97 -0.34
N LEU A 3 -2.91 -12.97 0.64
CA LEU A 3 -2.80 -13.81 1.84
C LEU A 3 -2.93 -15.32 1.58
N GLU A 4 -3.71 -15.72 0.58
CA GLU A 4 -3.87 -17.09 0.10
C GLU A 4 -2.63 -17.54 -0.69
N ASP A 5 -1.97 -16.59 -1.37
CA ASP A 5 -0.73 -16.82 -2.13
C ASP A 5 0.53 -16.83 -1.24
N GLY A 6 0.35 -16.79 0.09
CA GLY A 6 1.42 -16.93 1.08
C GLY A 6 2.16 -15.64 1.43
N PHE A 7 1.69 -14.47 0.98
CA PHE A 7 2.29 -13.20 1.40
C PHE A 7 1.99 -12.91 2.87
N GLU A 8 3.03 -12.61 3.63
CA GLU A 8 2.96 -12.19 5.02
C GLU A 8 3.21 -10.67 5.14
N ASN A 9 2.66 -10.02 6.17
CA ASN A 9 2.86 -8.59 6.46
C ASN A 9 2.35 -7.64 5.36
N ILE A 10 1.10 -7.81 4.95
CA ILE A 10 0.47 -6.96 3.93
C ILE A 10 0.03 -5.63 4.56
N VAL A 11 0.38 -4.52 3.92
CA VAL A 11 -0.15 -3.19 4.27
C VAL A 11 -1.20 -2.79 3.24
N GLY A 12 -2.33 -2.24 3.69
CA GLY A 12 -3.30 -1.60 2.82
C GLY A 12 -3.43 -0.13 3.15
N LEU A 13 -3.23 0.71 2.14
CA LEU A 13 -3.29 2.17 2.24
C LEU A 13 -4.50 2.69 1.46
N ASP A 14 -5.33 3.48 2.13
CA ASP A 14 -6.46 4.18 1.50
C ASP A 14 -6.84 5.42 2.34
N PRO A 15 -7.25 6.55 1.71
CA PRO A 15 -7.70 7.73 2.47
C PRO A 15 -8.98 7.48 3.26
N SER A 16 -9.80 6.50 2.88
CA SER A 16 -11.04 6.14 3.56
C SER A 16 -10.77 5.30 4.80
N VAL A 17 -10.90 5.93 5.97
CA VAL A 17 -10.86 5.24 7.27
C VAL A 17 -11.89 4.10 7.37
N HIS A 18 -13.03 4.23 6.69
CA HIS A 18 -14.07 3.20 6.67
C HIS A 18 -13.63 1.97 5.88
N LEU A 19 -12.99 2.18 4.73
CA LEU A 19 -12.51 1.09 3.88
C LEU A 19 -11.41 0.29 4.58
N VAL A 20 -10.40 0.96 5.15
CA VAL A 20 -9.29 0.27 5.80
C VAL A 20 -9.73 -0.48 7.07
N ARG A 21 -10.71 0.05 7.82
CA ARG A 21 -11.32 -0.65 8.96
C ARG A 21 -12.12 -1.88 8.52
N PHE A 22 -12.88 -1.76 7.43
CA PHE A 22 -13.60 -2.89 6.85
C PHE A 22 -12.66 -3.98 6.34
N ALA A 23 -11.57 -3.60 5.65
CA ALA A 23 -10.56 -4.55 5.19
C ALA A 23 -9.91 -5.27 6.38
N ARG A 24 -9.54 -4.55 7.45
CA ARG A 24 -8.98 -5.15 8.66
C ARG A 24 -9.94 -6.13 9.34
N SER A 25 -11.24 -5.85 9.39
CA SER A 25 -12.22 -6.76 10.00
C SER A 25 -12.41 -8.06 9.20
N ARG A 26 -12.16 -8.02 7.88
CA ARG A 26 -12.22 -9.19 6.98
C ARG A 26 -10.92 -9.99 6.94
N LEU A 27 -9.77 -9.32 6.90
CA LEU A 27 -8.45 -9.92 6.68
C LEU A 27 -7.70 -10.26 7.96
N GLY A 28 -8.15 -9.73 9.10
CA GLY A 28 -7.61 -10.05 10.42
C GLY A 28 -6.19 -9.51 10.64
N HIS A 29 -5.45 -10.18 11.53
CA HIS A 29 -4.19 -9.66 12.08
C HIS A 29 -3.04 -9.52 11.06
N ARG A 30 -3.10 -10.25 9.94
CA ARG A 30 -2.06 -10.27 8.90
C ARG A 30 -2.08 -9.05 7.96
N PHE A 31 -3.10 -8.20 8.06
CA PHE A 31 -3.28 -7.01 7.24
C PHE A 31 -3.12 -5.72 8.05
N CYS A 32 -2.11 -4.91 7.80
CA CYS A 32 -1.89 -3.63 8.47
C CYS A 32 -2.63 -2.50 7.73
N PRO A 33 -3.70 -1.90 8.30
CA PRO A 33 -4.37 -0.77 7.68
C PRO A 33 -3.58 0.53 7.91
N VAL A 34 -3.43 1.32 6.86
CA VAL A 34 -2.83 2.66 6.91
C VAL A 34 -3.79 3.65 6.27
N VAL A 35 -4.11 4.73 6.98
CA VAL A 35 -4.84 5.86 6.40
C VAL A 35 -3.82 6.80 5.80
N GLY A 36 -3.88 7.02 4.49
CA GLY A 36 -2.90 7.82 3.77
C GLY A 36 -3.22 7.93 2.29
N VAL A 37 -2.35 8.64 1.56
CA VAL A 37 -2.45 8.84 0.11
C VAL A 37 -1.13 8.44 -0.55
N ALA A 38 -1.14 8.22 -1.87
CA ALA A 38 0.01 7.73 -2.60
C ALA A 38 1.17 8.74 -2.66
N GLU A 39 0.85 10.03 -2.55
CA GLU A 39 1.77 11.16 -2.64
C GLU A 39 2.59 11.40 -1.36
N ASN A 40 2.30 10.68 -0.27
CA ASN A 40 3.00 10.81 1.00
C ASN A 40 2.91 9.50 1.78
N LEU A 41 3.77 8.55 1.43
CA LEU A 41 3.76 7.22 2.01
C LEU A 41 4.50 7.21 3.35
N PRO A 42 3.88 6.70 4.43
CA PRO A 42 4.51 6.67 5.75
C PRO A 42 5.44 5.45 5.92
N PHE A 43 6.25 5.13 4.90
CA PHE A 43 7.14 3.97 4.90
C PHE A 43 8.61 4.40 4.85
N ARG A 44 9.47 3.59 5.46
CA ARG A 44 10.92 3.82 5.38
C ARG A 44 11.40 3.50 3.96
N PRO A 45 12.46 4.16 3.47
CA PRO A 45 13.05 3.84 2.18
C PRO A 45 13.39 2.35 2.07
N GLY A 46 13.02 1.73 0.95
CA GLY A 46 13.32 0.33 0.64
C GLY A 46 12.72 -0.71 1.59
N SER A 47 11.67 -0.38 2.33
CA SER A 47 11.04 -1.31 3.30
C SER A 47 9.98 -2.23 2.68
N LEU A 48 9.47 -1.92 1.49
CA LEU A 48 8.46 -2.74 0.81
C LEU A 48 9.12 -3.69 -0.21
N GLY A 49 8.67 -4.94 -0.21
CA GLY A 49 9.11 -5.94 -1.20
C GLY A 49 8.44 -5.77 -2.56
N ALA A 50 7.18 -5.31 -2.56
CA ALA A 50 6.43 -4.97 -3.74
C ALA A 50 5.33 -3.95 -3.43
N VAL A 51 4.93 -3.14 -4.41
CA VAL A 51 3.78 -2.23 -4.36
C VAL A 51 2.76 -2.64 -5.41
N ILE A 52 1.50 -2.77 -5.00
CA ILE A 52 0.40 -3.13 -5.90
C ILE A 52 -0.63 -2.01 -5.89
N THR A 53 -0.91 -1.45 -7.06
CA THR A 53 -2.00 -0.50 -7.25
C THR A 53 -3.08 -1.11 -8.12
N CYS A 54 -4.33 -1.12 -7.65
CA CYS A 54 -5.46 -1.67 -8.39
C CYS A 54 -6.43 -0.55 -8.73
N PHE A 55 -6.33 -0.01 -9.94
CA PHE A 55 -7.19 1.07 -10.44
C PHE A 55 -7.13 2.38 -9.62
N SER A 56 -6.18 2.54 -8.70
CA SER A 56 -6.07 3.74 -7.84
C SER A 56 -5.23 4.86 -8.45
N LEU A 57 -4.30 4.57 -9.36
CA LEU A 57 -3.41 5.58 -9.95
C LEU A 57 -4.12 6.67 -10.75
N ARG A 58 -5.33 6.39 -11.26
CA ARG A 58 -6.12 7.40 -11.99
C ARG A 58 -6.72 8.47 -11.09
N ASP A 59 -6.76 8.21 -9.78
CA ASP A 59 -7.45 9.02 -8.77
C ASP A 59 -6.45 9.81 -7.89
N VAL A 60 -5.14 9.67 -8.13
CA VAL A 60 -4.10 10.44 -7.43
C VAL A 60 -4.06 11.88 -7.95
N VAL A 61 -3.72 12.82 -7.07
CA VAL A 61 -3.58 14.24 -7.39
C VAL A 61 -2.30 14.49 -8.19
N ASN A 62 -1.21 13.80 -7.85
CA ASN A 62 0.07 13.92 -8.54
C ASN A 62 0.66 12.53 -8.81
N LEU A 63 0.64 12.12 -10.08
CA LEU A 63 1.12 10.82 -10.50
C LEU A 63 2.64 10.69 -10.32
N ASP A 64 3.42 11.69 -10.74
CA ASP A 64 4.88 11.62 -10.67
C ASP A 64 5.35 11.50 -9.23
N LEU A 65 4.78 12.32 -8.33
CA LEU A 65 5.08 12.24 -6.90
C LEU A 65 4.69 10.89 -6.31
N SER A 66 3.54 10.34 -6.70
CA SER A 66 3.12 9.01 -6.26
C SER A 66 4.10 7.92 -6.70
N LEU A 67 4.56 7.98 -7.95
CA LEU A 67 5.54 7.03 -8.49
C LEU A 67 6.90 7.15 -7.78
N ASP A 68 7.34 8.37 -7.48
CA ASP A 68 8.56 8.63 -6.71
C ASP A 68 8.46 8.04 -5.29
N GLU A 69 7.32 8.22 -4.62
CA GLU A 69 7.07 7.65 -3.30
C GLU A 69 7.04 6.10 -3.34
N PHE A 70 6.40 5.50 -4.36
CA PHE A 70 6.44 4.04 -4.54
C PHE A 70 7.86 3.54 -4.77
N ALA A 71 8.64 4.22 -5.62
CA ALA A 71 10.02 3.87 -5.89
C ALA A 71 10.90 4.02 -4.65
N HIS A 72 10.67 5.06 -3.84
CA HIS A 72 11.39 5.31 -2.60
C HIS A 72 11.12 4.23 -1.55
N ALA A 73 9.85 3.85 -1.36
CA ALA A 73 9.45 2.86 -0.38
C ALA A 73 9.82 1.42 -0.78
N THR A 74 9.95 1.14 -2.08
CA THR A 74 10.23 -0.21 -2.61
C THR A 74 11.73 -0.53 -2.59
N ARG A 75 12.08 -1.72 -2.11
CA ARG A 75 13.47 -2.17 -2.07
C ARG A 75 14.04 -2.33 -3.48
N ARG A 76 15.37 -2.26 -3.62
CA ARG A 76 16.04 -2.55 -4.89
C ARG A 76 15.69 -3.97 -5.37
N GLY A 77 15.20 -4.08 -6.60
CA GLY A 77 14.74 -5.36 -7.16
C GLY A 77 13.36 -5.81 -6.66
N GLY A 78 12.65 -4.96 -5.93
CA GLY A 78 11.22 -5.13 -5.66
C GLY A 78 10.37 -4.87 -6.89
N ALA A 79 9.07 -5.16 -6.77
CA ALA A 79 8.09 -5.08 -7.86
C ALA A 79 7.09 -3.94 -7.66
#